data_AF-A0A511MT03-F1
#
_entry.id   AF-A0A511MT03-F1
#
_cell.length_a   1.000
_cell.length_b   1.000
_cell.length_c   1.000
_cell.angle_alpha   90.00
_cell.angle_beta   90.00
_cell.angle_gamma   90.00
#
_symmetry.space_group_name_H-M   'P 1'
#
loop_
_entity.id
_entity.type
_entity.pdbx_description
1 polymer ?
#
loop_
_entity_poly.entity_id
_entity_poly.type
_entity_poly.pdbx_seq_one_letter_code
_entity_poly.pdbx_strand_id
1 'polypeptide(L)'
;MTEVVGAKIVAEHWPLSGPHSEESLASATEAIDELVRYLAHATIANQAAEALPFAPDGYIVISRLATAAHAQDQVLRQLADWADNHLAADPNLRHDTEPADRASVTALEASAYLNDAANKAGELGRALARAQGLLGHLYHDQDNE
;
A
#
# COMPACT_ATOMS: atom_id res chain seq x y z
N MET A 1 -21.62 9.36 -10.45
CA MET A 1 -20.17 9.20 -10.20
C MET A 1 -19.94 9.62 -8.77
N THR A 2 -19.95 8.66 -7.84
CA THR A 2 -19.93 8.94 -6.40
C THR A 2 -18.57 9.50 -6.03
N GLU A 3 -18.56 10.79 -5.74
CA GLU A 3 -17.42 11.56 -5.30
C GLU A 3 -16.89 10.99 -3.97
N VAL A 4 -15.57 10.80 -3.94
CA VAL A 4 -14.67 10.31 -2.89
C VAL A 4 -15.29 10.08 -1.50
N VAL A 5 -15.80 8.87 -1.26
CA VAL A 5 -16.12 8.37 0.10
C VAL A 5 -14.83 7.96 0.85
N GLY A 6 -13.81 7.47 0.13
CA GLY A 6 -12.59 6.94 0.74
C GLY A 6 -11.76 7.96 1.52
N ALA A 7 -11.52 9.16 0.98
CA ALA A 7 -10.79 10.21 1.70
C ALA A 7 -11.53 10.68 2.95
N LYS A 8 -12.87 10.66 2.93
CA LYS A 8 -13.68 10.97 4.11
C LYS A 8 -13.54 9.89 5.18
N ILE A 9 -13.67 8.61 4.81
CA ILE A 9 -13.46 7.47 5.73
C ILE A 9 -12.05 7.55 6.34
N VAL A 10 -11.02 7.75 5.53
CA VAL A 10 -9.64 7.85 6.03
C VAL A 10 -9.49 9.07 6.95
N ALA A 11 -10.01 10.24 6.58
CA ALA A 11 -9.87 11.45 7.40
C ALA A 11 -10.63 11.39 8.74
N GLU A 12 -11.71 10.60 8.84
CA GLU A 12 -12.45 10.39 10.09
C GLU A 12 -11.64 9.59 11.12
N HIS A 13 -10.72 8.72 10.67
CA HIS A 13 -9.90 7.86 11.55
C HIS A 13 -8.43 8.30 11.62
N TRP A 14 -7.85 8.77 10.51
CA TRP A 14 -6.45 9.16 10.35
C TRP A 14 -6.35 10.47 9.54
N PRO A 15 -6.48 11.66 10.19
CA PRO A 15 -6.40 12.94 9.50
C PRO A 15 -5.05 13.15 8.80
N LEU A 16 -5.08 13.41 7.48
CA LEU A 16 -3.88 13.61 6.67
C LEU A 16 -3.03 14.83 7.09
N SER A 17 -3.65 15.84 7.71
CA SER A 17 -2.96 17.05 8.18
C SER A 17 -2.31 16.89 9.56
N GLY A 18 -2.44 15.72 10.18
CA GLY A 18 -1.99 15.47 11.54
C GLY A 18 -2.87 16.10 12.62
N PRO A 19 -2.43 16.08 13.90
CA PRO A 19 -1.15 15.54 14.36
C PRO A 19 -1.05 14.02 14.17
N HIS A 20 0.14 13.52 13.81
CA HIS A 20 0.42 12.09 13.71
C HIS A 20 1.03 11.60 15.03
N SER A 21 0.47 10.52 15.58
CA SER A 21 0.98 9.80 16.75
C SER A 21 1.42 8.38 16.39
N GLU A 22 2.24 7.76 17.24
CA GLU A 22 2.59 6.34 17.12
C GLU A 22 1.34 5.45 17.02
N GLU A 23 0.35 5.69 17.89
CA GLU A 23 -0.94 4.98 17.87
C GLU A 23 -1.69 5.15 16.55
N SER A 24 -1.69 6.37 15.98
CA SER A 24 -2.36 6.62 14.69
C SER A 24 -1.65 5.91 13.53
N LEU A 25 -0.32 5.81 13.55
CA LEU A 25 0.45 5.09 12.54
C LEU A 25 0.26 3.58 12.66
N ALA A 26 0.28 3.04 13.87
CA ALA A 26 0.07 1.62 14.14
C ALA A 26 -1.33 1.17 13.69
N SER A 27 -2.38 1.89 14.13
CA SER A 27 -3.77 1.58 13.75
C SER A 27 -4.02 1.72 12.23
N ALA A 28 -3.40 2.70 11.57
CA ALA A 28 -3.48 2.83 10.11
C ALA A 28 -2.84 1.62 9.40
N THR A 29 -1.73 1.10 9.95
CA THR A 29 -1.04 -0.06 9.38
C THR A 29 -1.85 -1.35 9.56
N GLU A 30 -2.46 -1.54 10.73
CA GLU A 30 -3.40 -2.66 10.97
C GLU A 30 -4.61 -2.59 10.03
N ALA A 31 -5.13 -1.39 9.80
CA ALA A 31 -6.25 -1.19 8.86
C ALA A 31 -5.88 -1.57 7.42
N ILE A 32 -4.62 -1.40 6.99
CA ILE A 32 -4.19 -1.86 5.66
C ILE A 32 -4.34 -3.38 5.54
N ASP A 33 -3.92 -4.15 6.56
CA ASP A 33 -4.06 -5.62 6.56
C ASP A 33 -5.53 -6.05 6.47
N GLU A 34 -6.40 -5.43 7.29
CA GLU A 34 -7.84 -5.69 7.28
C GLU A 34 -8.48 -5.37 5.92
N LEU A 35 -8.12 -4.25 5.31
CA LEU A 35 -8.62 -3.85 4.00
C LEU A 35 -8.17 -4.82 2.89
N VAL A 36 -6.91 -5.26 2.92
CA VAL A 36 -6.40 -6.27 1.97
C VAL A 36 -7.13 -7.59 2.16
N ARG A 37 -7.37 -8.01 3.41
CA ARG A 37 -8.13 -9.22 3.73
C ARG A 37 -9.57 -9.14 3.22
N TYR A 38 -10.23 -8.01 3.42
CA TYR A 38 -11.56 -7.76 2.88
C TYR A 38 -11.58 -7.90 1.35
N LEU A 39 -10.64 -7.26 0.66
CA LEU A 39 -10.51 -7.37 -0.80
C LEU A 39 -10.26 -8.80 -1.25
N ALA A 40 -9.42 -9.55 -0.53
CA ALA A 40 -9.16 -10.96 -0.81
C ALA A 40 -10.42 -11.81 -0.67
N HIS A 41 -11.23 -11.59 0.38
CA HIS A 41 -12.51 -12.28 0.55
C HIS A 41 -13.50 -11.93 -0.56
N ALA A 42 -13.70 -10.64 -0.84
CA ALA A 42 -14.65 -10.17 -1.85
C ALA A 42 -14.33 -10.64 -3.28
N THR A 43 -13.09 -11.03 -3.55
CA THR A 43 -12.61 -11.48 -4.87
C THR A 43 -12.53 -13.00 -5.01
N ILE A 44 -12.98 -13.78 -4.02
CA ILE A 44 -13.12 -15.24 -4.13
C ILE A 44 -14.17 -15.59 -5.19
N ALA A 45 -13.92 -16.62 -6.01
CA ALA A 45 -14.72 -16.96 -7.19
C ALA A 45 -16.26 -16.93 -7.01
N ASN A 46 -16.77 -17.44 -5.88
CA ASN A 46 -18.22 -17.47 -5.62
C ASN A 46 -18.81 -16.09 -5.23
N GLN A 47 -17.98 -15.16 -4.73
CA GLN A 47 -18.37 -13.81 -4.30
C GLN A 47 -17.99 -12.73 -5.32
N ALA A 48 -16.97 -13.01 -6.15
CA ALA A 48 -16.47 -12.09 -7.16
C ALA A 48 -17.54 -11.70 -8.18
N ALA A 49 -18.44 -12.62 -8.55
CA ALA A 49 -19.53 -12.32 -9.47
C ALA A 49 -20.54 -11.31 -8.92
N GLU A 50 -20.71 -11.25 -7.58
CA GLU A 50 -21.58 -10.27 -6.92
C GLU A 50 -20.85 -8.94 -6.67
N ALA A 51 -19.58 -9.00 -6.27
CA ALA A 51 -18.77 -7.83 -5.94
C ALA A 51 -18.20 -7.10 -7.18
N LEU A 52 -17.98 -7.82 -8.27
CA LEU A 52 -17.42 -7.35 -9.54
C LEU A 52 -18.30 -7.84 -10.71
N PRO A 53 -19.59 -7.45 -10.77
CA PRO A 53 -20.52 -7.96 -11.75
C PRO A 53 -20.14 -7.59 -13.19
N PHE A 54 -19.39 -6.49 -13.38
CA PHE A 54 -18.97 -6.03 -14.70
C PHE A 54 -17.46 -5.77 -14.78
N ALA A 55 -16.92 -5.81 -16.00
CA ALA A 55 -15.51 -5.54 -16.26
C ALA A 55 -15.05 -4.13 -15.79
N PRO A 56 -15.88 -3.06 -15.91
CA PRO A 56 -15.56 -1.76 -15.31
C PRO A 56 -15.34 -1.78 -13.80
N ASP A 57 -15.96 -2.70 -13.05
CA ASP A 57 -15.77 -2.81 -11.60
C ASP A 57 -14.36 -3.31 -11.29
N GLY A 58 -13.92 -4.36 -12.00
CA GLY A 58 -12.54 -4.86 -11.92
C GLY A 58 -11.50 -3.81 -12.36
N TYR A 59 -11.81 -3.05 -13.42
CA TYR A 59 -10.97 -1.92 -13.87
C TYR A 59 -10.75 -0.89 -12.76
N ILE A 60 -11.82 -0.49 -12.05
CA ILE A 60 -11.74 0.49 -10.96
C ILE A 60 -10.90 -0.06 -9.80
N VAL A 61 -11.15 -1.29 -9.37
CA VAL A 61 -10.41 -1.91 -8.26
C VAL A 61 -8.92 -2.00 -8.59
N ILE A 62 -8.56 -2.50 -9.77
CA ILE A 62 -7.15 -2.61 -10.18
C ILE A 62 -6.49 -1.24 -10.32
N SER A 63 -7.20 -0.22 -10.83
CA SER A 63 -6.70 1.16 -10.87
C SER A 63 -6.35 1.70 -9.47
N ARG A 64 -7.20 1.42 -8.48
CA ARG A 64 -6.96 1.83 -7.08
C ARG A 64 -5.79 1.07 -6.47
N LEU A 65 -5.67 -0.23 -6.72
CA LEU A 65 -4.51 -1.01 -6.29
C LEU A 65 -3.21 -0.51 -6.93
N ALA A 66 -3.23 -0.15 -8.21
CA ALA A 66 -2.07 0.44 -8.89
C ALA A 66 -1.64 1.76 -8.22
N THR A 67 -2.62 2.62 -7.91
CA THR A 67 -2.38 3.89 -7.21
C THR A 67 -1.80 3.65 -5.81
N ALA A 68 -2.35 2.71 -5.05
CA ALA A 68 -1.87 2.36 -3.72
C ALA A 68 -0.44 1.80 -3.74
N ALA A 69 -0.11 0.94 -4.71
CA ALA A 69 1.25 0.42 -4.87
C ALA A 69 2.26 1.53 -5.19
N HIS A 70 1.89 2.53 -5.99
CA HIS A 70 2.73 3.72 -6.22
C HIS A 70 2.88 4.60 -4.97
N ALA A 71 1.83 4.75 -4.16
CA ALA A 71 1.94 5.48 -2.89
C ALA A 71 2.82 4.74 -1.87
N GLN A 72 2.78 3.39 -1.87
CA GLN A 72 3.65 2.57 -1.02
C GLN A 72 5.14 2.77 -1.34
N ASP A 73 5.54 2.96 -2.61
CA ASP A 73 6.92 3.31 -2.97
C ASP A 73 7.40 4.56 -2.21
N GLN A 74 6.58 5.61 -2.15
CA GLN A 74 6.92 6.82 -1.40
C GLN A 74 7.08 6.55 0.10
N VAL A 75 6.13 5.83 0.72
CA VAL A 75 6.20 5.51 2.17
C VAL A 75 7.44 4.68 2.49
N LEU A 76 7.74 3.68 1.67
CA LEU A 76 8.91 2.81 1.86
C LEU A 76 10.23 3.57 1.71
N ARG A 77 10.33 4.53 0.79
CA ARG A 77 11.49 5.43 0.69
C ARG A 77 11.64 6.33 1.90
N GLN A 78 10.53 6.85 2.43
CA GLN A 78 10.56 7.67 3.65
C GLN A 78 11.00 6.85 4.87
N LEU A 79 10.57 5.59 4.97
CA LEU A 79 11.06 4.68 6.01
C LEU A 79 12.53 4.31 5.82
N ALA A 80 12.98 4.13 4.58
CA ALA A 80 14.39 3.86 4.27
C ALA A 80 15.28 5.05 4.68
N ASP A 81 14.85 6.26 4.33
CA ASP A 81 15.50 7.51 4.73
C ASP A 81 15.55 7.66 6.26
N TRP A 82 14.45 7.33 6.95
CA TRP A 82 14.42 7.32 8.40
C TRP A 82 15.39 6.30 9.02
N ALA A 83 15.45 5.08 8.48
CA ALA A 83 16.37 4.06 8.97
C ALA A 83 17.85 4.46 8.77
N ASP A 84 18.17 5.07 7.62
CA ASP A 84 19.53 5.53 7.30
C ASP A 84 19.92 6.78 8.11
N ASN A 85 19.13 7.84 8.04
CA ASN A 85 19.50 9.15 8.56
C ASN A 85 19.16 9.36 10.03
N HIS A 86 18.18 8.64 10.58
CA HIS A 86 17.76 8.79 11.97
C HIS A 86 18.18 7.62 12.84
N LEU A 87 17.88 6.37 12.46
CA LEU A 87 18.26 5.23 13.28
C LEU A 87 19.77 4.96 13.25
N ALA A 88 20.41 4.92 12.08
CA ALA A 88 21.83 4.59 12.02
C ALA A 88 22.73 5.62 12.71
N ALA A 89 22.25 6.86 12.86
CA ALA A 89 22.94 7.95 13.53
C ALA A 89 22.61 8.06 15.04
N ASP A 90 21.67 7.28 15.57
CA ASP A 90 21.26 7.38 16.98
C ASP A 90 22.30 6.74 17.93
N PRO A 91 22.99 7.52 18.78
CA PRO A 91 23.99 7.00 19.72
C PRO A 91 23.38 6.14 20.84
N ASN A 92 22.06 6.16 21.01
CA ASN A 92 21.33 5.35 21.98
C ASN A 92 20.77 4.06 21.37
N LEU A 93 20.85 3.87 20.06
CA LEU A 93 20.41 2.63 19.42
C LEU A 93 21.28 1.46 19.89
N ARG A 94 20.65 0.34 20.22
CA ARG A 94 21.32 -0.88 20.70
C ARG A 94 20.87 -2.06 19.86
N HIS A 95 21.78 -3.02 19.70
CA HIS A 95 21.51 -4.31 19.09
C HIS A 95 21.47 -5.37 20.20
N ASP A 96 20.51 -6.29 20.16
CA ASP A 96 20.32 -7.34 21.15
C ASP A 96 21.46 -8.38 21.20
N THR A 97 22.27 -8.40 20.15
CA THR A 97 23.51 -9.16 20.05
C THR A 97 24.72 -8.25 19.95
N GLU A 98 25.83 -8.67 20.57
CA GLU A 98 27.17 -8.08 20.41
C GLU A 98 27.66 -8.19 18.94
N PRO A 99 28.51 -7.26 18.44
CA PRO A 99 29.06 -6.06 19.10
C PRO A 99 28.23 -4.78 18.91
N ALA A 100 28.54 -3.71 19.66
CA ALA A 100 27.78 -2.44 19.70
C ALA A 100 27.58 -1.74 18.34
N ASP A 101 28.54 -1.81 17.41
CA ASP A 101 28.45 -1.17 16.09
C ASP A 101 27.37 -1.81 15.20
N ARG A 102 26.91 -3.00 15.55
CA ARG A 102 25.91 -3.77 14.82
C ARG A 102 24.58 -3.04 14.71
N ALA A 103 24.22 -2.20 15.68
CA ALA A 103 22.96 -1.46 15.66
C ALA A 103 22.85 -0.52 14.45
N SER A 104 23.91 0.27 14.20
CA SER A 104 23.99 1.19 13.06
C SER A 104 24.01 0.43 11.72
N VAL A 105 24.80 -0.64 11.64
CA VAL A 105 24.89 -1.48 10.44
C VAL A 105 23.54 -2.12 10.11
N THR A 106 22.82 -2.65 11.10
CA THR A 106 21.50 -3.23 10.91
C THR A 106 20.46 -2.20 10.47
N ALA A 107 20.54 -0.95 10.93
CA ALA A 107 19.67 0.12 10.45
C ALA A 107 19.92 0.45 8.97
N LEU A 108 21.19 0.46 8.54
CA LEU A 108 21.56 0.64 7.12
C LEU A 108 21.11 -0.53 6.25
N GLU A 109 21.25 -1.77 6.74
CA GLU A 109 20.73 -2.96 6.06
C GLU A 109 19.20 -2.90 5.90
N ALA A 110 18.48 -2.49 6.95
CA ALA A 110 17.04 -2.28 6.89
C ALA A 110 16.67 -1.21 5.84
N SER A 111 17.39 -0.10 5.78
CA SER A 111 17.21 0.93 4.74
C SER A 111 17.39 0.35 3.33
N ALA A 112 18.40 -0.49 3.10
CA ALA A 112 18.62 -1.14 1.82
C ALA A 112 17.44 -2.04 1.41
N TYR A 113 16.91 -2.85 2.35
CA TYR A 113 15.73 -3.68 2.10
C TYR A 113 14.46 -2.86 1.84
N LEU A 114 14.27 -1.74 2.55
CA LEU A 114 13.14 -0.82 2.32
C LEU A 114 13.22 -0.17 0.94
N ASN A 115 14.40 0.21 0.48
CA ASN A 115 14.62 0.72 -0.88
C ASN A 115 14.31 -0.34 -1.96
N ASP A 116 14.72 -1.59 -1.75
CA ASP A 116 14.37 -2.70 -2.64
C ASP A 116 12.85 -2.94 -2.68
N ALA A 117 12.19 -2.93 -1.51
CA ALA A 117 10.74 -3.04 -1.41
C ALA A 117 10.03 -1.88 -2.13
N ALA A 118 10.54 -0.66 -2.03
CA ALA A 118 10.00 0.51 -2.72
C ALA A 118 10.03 0.35 -4.24
N ASN A 119 11.16 -0.13 -4.78
CA ASN A 119 11.30 -0.42 -6.20
C ASN A 119 10.29 -1.48 -6.67
N LYS A 120 10.12 -2.55 -5.88
CA LYS A 120 9.14 -3.62 -6.14
C LYS A 120 7.70 -3.13 -6.07
N ALA A 121 7.38 -2.22 -5.14
CA ALA A 121 6.06 -1.57 -5.09
C ALA A 121 5.78 -0.75 -6.38
N GLY A 122 6.80 -0.04 -6.88
CA GLY A 122 6.73 0.64 -8.18
C GLY A 122 6.52 -0.32 -9.36
N GLU A 123 7.16 -1.49 -9.34
CA GLU A 123 6.95 -2.55 -10.34
C GLU A 123 5.53 -3.13 -10.29
N LEU A 124 5.02 -3.41 -9.09
CA LEU A 124 3.65 -3.85 -8.85
C LEU A 124 2.65 -2.84 -9.41
N GLY A 125 2.83 -1.55 -9.11
CA GLY A 125 1.97 -0.48 -9.62
C GLY A 125 1.93 -0.45 -11.16
N ARG A 126 3.08 -0.60 -11.82
CA ARG A 126 3.16 -0.69 -13.30
C ARG A 126 2.47 -1.93 -13.85
N ALA A 127 2.62 -3.08 -13.20
CA ALA A 127 1.97 -4.32 -13.64
C ALA A 127 0.44 -4.22 -13.52
N LEU A 128 -0.06 -3.67 -12.42
CA LEU A 128 -1.49 -3.42 -12.20
C LEU A 128 -2.05 -2.41 -13.20
N ALA A 129 -1.35 -1.31 -13.47
CA ALA A 129 -1.77 -0.33 -14.47
C ALA A 129 -1.87 -0.95 -15.88
N ARG A 130 -0.97 -1.86 -16.24
CA ARG A 130 -1.06 -2.60 -17.51
C ARG A 130 -2.29 -3.51 -17.56
N ALA A 131 -2.55 -4.26 -16.48
CA ALA A 131 -3.74 -5.11 -16.38
C ALA A 131 -5.03 -4.29 -16.48
N GLN A 132 -5.10 -3.15 -15.79
CA GLN A 132 -6.21 -2.20 -15.89
C GLN A 132 -6.39 -1.66 -17.31
N GLY A 133 -5.31 -1.32 -18.02
CA GLY A 133 -5.38 -0.92 -19.42
C GLY A 133 -6.01 -1.98 -20.32
N LEU A 134 -5.67 -3.26 -20.12
CA LEU A 134 -6.26 -4.38 -20.87
C LEU A 134 -7.76 -4.54 -20.56
N LEU A 135 -8.16 -4.42 -19.30
CA LEU A 135 -9.56 -4.50 -18.90
C LEU A 135 -10.40 -3.34 -19.44
N GLY A 136 -9.79 -2.18 -19.67
CA GLY A 136 -10.47 -1.02 -20.26
C GLY A 136 -11.01 -1.24 -21.68
N HIS A 137 -10.60 -2.33 -22.33
CA HIS A 137 -11.11 -2.74 -23.64
C HIS A 137 -12.28 -3.73 -23.56
N LEU A 138 -12.65 -4.19 -22.36
CA LEU A 138 -13.76 -5.11 -22.18
C LEU A 138 -15.07 -4.33 -22.01
N TYR A 139 -16.07 -4.68 -22.80
CA TYR A 139 -17.43 -4.18 -22.68
C TYR A 139 -18.39 -5.37 -22.66
N HIS A 140 -19.51 -5.22 -21.94
CA HIS A 140 -20.62 -6.14 -22.08
C HIS A 140 -21.43 -5.65 -23.28
N ASP A 141 -21.59 -6.49 -24.29
CA ASP A 141 -22.60 -6.23 -25.31
C ASP A 141 -23.95 -6.16 -24.59
N GLN A 142 -24.66 -5.06 -24.75
CA GLN A 142 -26.08 -5.06 -24.45
C GLN A 142 -26.71 -5.95 -25.52
N ASP A 143 -26.99 -7.20 -25.18
CA ASP A 143 -27.73 -8.07 -26.09
C ASP A 143 -29.02 -7.37 -26.49
N ASN A 144 -29.17 -7.22 -27.81
CA ASN A 144 -30.37 -6.77 -28.49
C ASN A 144 -31.57 -7.60 -28.00
N GLU A 145 -32.51 -6.95 -27.32
CA GLU A 145 -33.91 -7.43 -27.29
C GLU A 145 -34.56 -7.30 -28.67
#